data_AF-A0A524H7E1-F1
#
_entry.id   AF-A0A524H7E1-F1
#
_cell.length_a   1.000
_cell.length_b   1.000
_cell.length_c   1.000
_cell.angle_alpha   90.00
_cell.angle_beta   90.00
_cell.angle_gamma   90.00
#
_symmetry.space_group_name_H-M   'P 1'
#
loop_
_entity.id
_entity.type
_entity.pdbx_description
1 polymer ?
#
loop_
_entity_poly.entity_id
_entity_poly.type
_entity_poly.pdbx_seq_one_letter_code
_entity_poly.pdbx_strand_id
1 'polypeptide(L)' 'MELPAVWITARATIDLDRQVIVGIVNVTPDSFSDGGQLPTVDAALARAEVLLAGGATV' A
#
# COMPACT_ATOMS: atom_id res chain seq x y z
N MET A 1 -16.97 -8.42 -25.94
CA MET A 1 -16.92 -8.37 -24.47
C MET A 1 -15.46 -8.41 -24.11
N GLU A 2 -14.88 -7.27 -23.75
CA GLU A 2 -13.51 -7.24 -23.22
C GLU A 2 -13.50 -7.91 -21.84
N LEU A 3 -12.41 -8.59 -21.51
CA LEU A 3 -12.23 -9.14 -20.18
C LEU A 3 -11.80 -7.99 -19.25
N PRO A 4 -12.34 -7.90 -18.03
CA PRO A 4 -11.95 -6.88 -17.08
C PRO A 4 -10.45 -6.98 -16.78
N ALA A 5 -9.79 -5.84 -16.72
CA ALA A 5 -8.37 -5.80 -16.38
C ALA A 5 -8.23 -6.14 -14.90
N VAL A 6 -7.56 -7.24 -14.57
CA VAL A 6 -7.38 -7.69 -13.19
C VAL A 6 -5.90 -7.74 -12.83
N TRP A 7 -5.56 -7.28 -11.62
CA TRP A 7 -4.25 -7.51 -11.04
C TRP A 7 -4.29 -8.68 -10.06
N ILE A 8 -3.59 -9.75 -10.39
CA ILE A 8 -3.45 -10.92 -9.53
C ILE A 8 -2.22 -10.71 -8.64
N THR A 9 -2.44 -10.75 -7.32
CA THR A 9 -1.39 -10.73 -6.30
C THR A 9 -1.35 -12.08 -5.59
N ALA A 10 -0.36 -12.28 -4.71
CA ALA A 10 -0.27 -13.52 -3.94
C ALA A 10 -1.45 -13.76 -2.97
N ARG A 11 -2.19 -12.71 -2.59
CA ARG A 11 -3.25 -12.78 -1.57
C ARG A 11 -4.64 -12.38 -2.07
N ALA A 12 -4.74 -11.73 -3.22
CA ALA A 12 -5.99 -11.20 -3.74
C ALA A 12 -5.93 -10.98 -5.25
N THR A 13 -7.10 -10.97 -5.87
CA THR A 13 -7.31 -10.44 -7.22
C THR A 13 -8.00 -9.09 -7.10
N ILE A 14 -7.44 -8.06 -7.73
CA ILE A 14 -7.95 -6.69 -7.67
C ILE A 14 -8.52 -6.32 -9.04
N ASP A 15 -9.75 -5.84 -9.03
CA ASP A 15 -10.44 -5.31 -10.19
C ASP A 15 -9.89 -3.92 -10.55
N LEU A 16 -9.49 -3.74 -11.81
CA LEU A 16 -8.95 -2.50 -12.36
C LEU A 16 -9.93 -1.77 -13.28
N ASP A 17 -11.22 -2.18 -13.34
CA ASP A 17 -12.27 -1.46 -14.07
C ASP A 17 -12.54 -0.06 -13.49
N ARG A 18 -11.99 0.23 -12.30
CA ARG A 18 -11.92 1.55 -11.66
C ARG A 18 -10.50 1.89 -11.23
N GLN A 19 -10.24 3.17 -10.98
CA GLN A 19 -8.95 3.59 -10.42
C GLN A 19 -8.70 2.90 -9.07
N VAL A 20 -7.50 2.35 -8.92
CA VAL A 20 -7.01 1.70 -7.70
C VAL A 20 -5.90 2.56 -7.11
N ILE A 21 -6.02 2.89 -5.83
CA ILE A 21 -4.99 3.58 -5.06
C ILE A 21 -4.17 2.52 -4.33
N VAL A 22 -2.85 2.57 -4.48
CA VAL A 22 -1.90 1.70 -3.76
C VAL A 22 -1.14 2.53 -2.74
N GLY A 23 -1.23 2.14 -1.48
CA GLY A 23 -0.52 2.75 -0.38
C GLY A 23 0.94 2.30 -0.34
N ILE A 24 1.86 3.26 -0.29
CA ILE A 24 3.30 2.97 -0.18
C ILE A 24 3.72 3.12 1.29
N VAL A 25 4.24 2.03 1.87
CA VAL A 25 4.87 2.02 3.20
C VAL A 25 6.37 1.83 3.03
N ASN A 26 7.13 2.92 3.15
CA ASN A 26 8.59 2.90 3.05
C ASN A 26 9.20 2.51 4.40
N VAL A 27 9.75 1.30 4.50
CA VAL A 27 10.46 0.82 5.70
C VAL A 27 11.95 0.72 5.39
N THR A 28 12.71 1.76 5.74
CA THR A 28 14.14 1.85 5.46
C THR A 28 14.92 2.11 6.75
N PRO A 29 15.88 1.24 7.13
CA PRO A 29 16.72 1.45 8.32
C PRO A 29 17.67 2.66 8.22
N ASP A 30 17.92 3.16 7.02
CA ASP A 30 18.79 4.32 6.73
C ASP A 30 18.16 5.14 5.60
N SER A 31 17.38 6.17 5.91
CA SER A 31 17.03 7.16 4.88
C SER A 31 17.19 8.58 5.41
N PHE A 32 18.15 9.25 4.77
CA PHE A 32 18.65 10.60 5.00
C PHE A 32 17.65 11.75 4.80
N SER A 33 16.35 11.48 4.62
CA SER A 33 15.34 12.52 4.37
C SER A 33 14.09 12.49 5.26
N ASP A 34 13.71 11.36 5.86
CA ASP A 34 12.48 11.25 6.66
C ASP A 34 12.72 10.68 8.06
N GLY A 35 13.79 11.11 8.74
CA GLY A 35 13.91 11.03 10.21
C GLY A 35 13.53 9.72 10.92
N GLY A 36 13.60 8.56 10.27
CA GLY A 36 13.19 7.29 10.85
C GLY A 36 11.74 7.23 11.35
N GLN A 37 10.76 7.78 10.60
CA GLN A 37 9.34 7.83 11.05
C GLN A 37 8.68 6.46 11.27
N LEU A 38 9.26 5.36 10.77
CA LEU A 38 8.77 3.99 10.97
C LEU A 38 9.91 3.10 11.51
N PRO A 39 10.41 3.35 12.74
CA PRO A 39 11.58 2.64 13.26
C PRO A 39 11.24 1.21 13.70
N THR A 40 9.95 0.89 13.81
CA THR A 40 9.45 -0.41 14.22
C THR A 40 8.43 -0.95 13.22
N VAL A 41 8.23 -2.27 13.24
CA VAL A 41 7.19 -2.93 12.47
C VAL A 41 5.80 -2.36 12.81
N ASP A 42 5.52 -2.12 14.09
CA ASP A 42 4.23 -1.57 14.52
C ASP A 42 3.97 -0.18 13.94
N ALA A 43 5.00 0.67 13.86
CA ALA A 43 4.86 1.97 13.23
C ALA A 43 4.52 1.82 11.74
N ALA A 44 5.19 0.90 11.03
CA ALA A 44 4.89 0.61 9.63
C ALA A 44 3.45 0.08 9.42
N LEU A 45 2.97 -0.76 10.32
CA LEU A 45 1.59 -1.26 10.31
C LEU A 45 0.58 -0.13 10.55
N ALA A 46 0.81 0.73 11.55
CA ALA A 46 -0.05 1.88 11.80
C ALA A 46 -0.11 2.84 10.58
N ARG A 47 1.01 3.01 9.87
CA ARG A 47 1.03 3.78 8.61
C ARG A 47 0.20 3.12 7.52
N ALA A 48 0.24 1.80 7.41
CA ALA A 48 -0.60 1.05 6.47
C ALA A 48 -2.09 1.23 6.78
N GLU A 49 -2.48 1.17 8.06
CA GLU A 49 -3.87 1.41 8.49
C GLU A 49 -4.36 2.80 8.11
N VAL A 50 -3.52 3.83 8.26
CA VAL A 50 -3.85 5.20 7.82
C VAL A 50 -4.05 5.28 6.31
N LEU A 51 -3.23 4.58 5.51
CA LEU A 51 -3.38 4.55 4.04
C LEU A 51 -4.69 3.88 3.64
N LEU A 52 -5.04 2.77 4.27
CA LEU A 52 -6.30 2.06 4.04
C LEU A 52 -7.50 2.94 4.40
N ALA A 53 -7.45 3.61 5.57
CA ALA A 53 -8.48 4.57 5.96
C ALA A 53 -8.58 5.77 4.98
N GLY A 54 -7.49 6.12 4.31
CA GLY A 54 -7.42 7.13 3.25
C GLY A 54 -7.90 6.65 1.87
N GLY A 55 -8.34 5.40 1.74
CA GLY A 55 -8.88 4.85 0.49
C GLY A 55 -7.89 4.07 -0.36
N ALA A 56 -6.71 3.72 0.16
CA ALA A 56 -5.86 2.73 -0.48
C ALA A 56 -6.57 1.37 -0.52
N THR A 57 -6.46 0.69 -1.66
CA THR A 57 -7.01 -0.66 -1.89
C THR A 57 -5.99 -1.74 -1.51
N VAL A 58 -4.69 -1.42 -1.67
CA VAL A 58 -3.54 -2.29 -1.41
C VAL A 58 -2.50 -1.50 -0.63
#